data_AF-A0A150TX18-F1
#
_entry.id   AF-A0A150TX18-F1
#
_cell.length_a   1.000
_cell.length_b   1.000
_cell.length_c   1.000
_cell.angle_alpha   90.00
_cell.angle_beta   90.00
_cell.angle_gamma   90.00
#
_symmetry.space_group_name_H-M   'P 1'
#
loop_
_entity.id
_entity.type
_entity.pdbx_description
1 polymer ?
#
loop_
_entity_poly.entity_id
_entity_poly.type
_entity_poly.pdbx_seq_one_letter_code
_entity_poly.pdbx_strand_id
1 'polypeptide(L)'
;MTHKGFTPSKAFVDTATHAQSCQSICVQTIQHCLQMGGSHVEPSHLRLMQDCAEICETTGTMLLRSSPQHNQVTAACASICELCAQNCERFTGDAQMKACADECRRCAAACQQVAQMRPGGAAGGHHSVP
;
A
#
# COMPACT_ATOMS: atom_id res chain seq x y z
N MET A 1 -5.47 37.91 -3.34
CA MET A 1 -5.82 36.77 -2.46
C MET A 1 -4.85 35.65 -2.77
N THR A 2 -3.83 35.43 -1.93
CA THR A 2 -2.92 34.29 -2.08
C THR A 2 -3.64 33.05 -1.57
N HIS A 3 -4.19 32.23 -2.48
CA HIS A 3 -4.63 30.89 -2.10
C HIS A 3 -3.39 30.11 -1.64
N LYS A 4 -3.32 29.78 -0.35
CA LYS A 4 -2.36 28.78 0.14
C LYS A 4 -2.73 27.46 -0.52
N GLY A 5 -1.87 26.97 -1.41
CA GLY A 5 -2.08 25.70 -2.10
C GLY A 5 -2.20 24.54 -1.12
N PHE A 6 -2.96 23.52 -1.51
CA PHE A 6 -3.01 22.25 -0.80
C PHE A 6 -1.65 21.54 -0.93
N THR A 7 -1.15 20.97 0.17
CA THR A 7 0.04 20.11 0.16
C THR A 7 -0.13 19.01 1.20
N PRO A 8 -0.07 17.71 0.82
CA PRO A 8 -0.14 16.61 1.77
C PRO A 8 1.10 16.58 2.66
N SER A 9 0.98 15.93 3.83
CA SER A 9 2.13 15.75 4.73
C SER A 9 3.21 14.90 4.08
N LYS A 10 4.48 15.10 4.47
CA LYS A 10 5.59 14.26 3.98
C LYS A 10 5.34 12.77 4.22
N ALA A 11 4.83 12.41 5.41
CA ALA A 11 4.49 11.02 5.73
C ALA A 11 3.45 10.42 4.77
N PHE A 12 2.48 11.22 4.33
CA PHE A 12 1.48 10.78 3.36
C PHE A 12 2.09 10.56 1.98
N VAL A 13 2.95 11.48 1.52
CA VAL A 13 3.65 11.34 0.23
C VAL A 13 4.56 10.12 0.24
N ASP A 14 5.41 9.96 1.25
CA ASP A 14 6.34 8.84 1.34
C ASP A 14 5.59 7.49 1.37
N THR A 15 4.53 7.40 2.19
CA THR A 15 3.73 6.18 2.30
C THR A 15 2.96 5.90 1.01
N ALA A 16 2.47 6.93 0.32
CA ALA A 16 1.84 6.77 -0.99
C ALA A 16 2.82 6.23 -2.03
N THR A 17 4.07 6.69 -2.02
CA THR A 17 5.12 6.14 -2.89
C THR A 17 5.38 4.67 -2.61
N HIS A 18 5.50 4.26 -1.34
CA HIS A 18 5.64 2.84 -0.99
C HIS A 18 4.44 2.01 -1.43
N ALA A 19 3.22 2.53 -1.26
CA ALA A 19 2.02 1.83 -1.71
C ALA A 19 1.99 1.68 -3.25
N GLN A 20 2.35 2.72 -4.01
CA GLN A 20 2.42 2.63 -5.47
C GLN A 20 3.50 1.64 -5.94
N SER A 21 4.68 1.64 -5.30
CA SER A 21 5.73 0.66 -5.58
C SER A 21 5.27 -0.77 -5.28
N CYS A 22 4.60 -0.97 -4.13
CA CYS A 22 4.05 -2.26 -3.73
C CYS A 22 2.94 -2.75 -4.68
N GLN A 23 2.06 -1.85 -5.11
CA GLN A 23 1.05 -2.14 -6.13
C GLN A 23 1.69 -2.62 -7.43
N SER A 24 2.67 -1.86 -7.93
CA SER A 24 3.33 -2.15 -9.21
C SER A 24 4.05 -3.49 -9.18
N ILE A 25 4.79 -3.79 -8.10
CA ILE A 25 5.51 -5.06 -7.99
C ILE A 25 4.55 -6.25 -7.78
N CYS A 26 3.44 -6.10 -7.05
CA CYS A 26 2.45 -7.16 -6.93
C CYS A 26 1.85 -7.53 -8.29
N VAL A 27 1.48 -6.52 -9.10
CA VAL A 27 0.96 -6.74 -10.46
C VAL A 27 1.98 -7.41 -11.38
N GLN A 28 3.23 -6.95 -11.35
CA GLN A 28 4.32 -7.57 -12.13
C GLN A 28 4.60 -9.01 -11.67
N THR A 29 4.53 -9.26 -10.36
CA THR A 29 4.77 -10.58 -9.77
C THR A 29 3.65 -11.55 -10.13
N ILE A 30 2.41 -11.10 -10.25
CA ILE A 30 1.32 -11.94 -10.79
C ILE A 30 1.66 -12.45 -12.19
N GLN A 31 2.17 -11.58 -13.08
CA GLN A 31 2.57 -12.00 -14.43
C GLN A 31 3.74 -13.00 -14.40
N HIS A 32 4.73 -12.77 -13.54
CA HIS A 32 5.82 -13.73 -13.30
C HIS A 32 5.28 -15.09 -12.83
N CYS A 33 4.39 -15.09 -11.84
CA CYS A 33 3.76 -16.30 -11.32
C CYS A 33 3.02 -17.09 -12.40
N LEU A 34 2.29 -16.41 -13.30
CA LEU A 34 1.62 -17.03 -14.44
C LEU A 34 2.59 -17.72 -15.40
N GLN A 35 3.81 -17.19 -15.58
CA GLN A 35 4.85 -17.81 -16.40
C GLN A 35 5.49 -19.02 -15.70
N MET A 36 5.66 -18.97 -14.39
CA MET A 36 6.26 -20.05 -13.60
C MET A 36 5.33 -21.27 -13.45
N GLY A 37 4.02 -21.05 -13.32
CA GLY A 37 3.05 -22.13 -13.13
C GLY A 37 3.21 -22.86 -11.78
N GLY A 38 2.62 -24.05 -11.65
CA GLY A 38 2.72 -24.86 -10.44
C GLY A 38 2.19 -24.13 -9.19
N SER A 39 2.96 -24.14 -8.10
CA SER A 39 2.56 -23.48 -6.84
C SER A 39 2.41 -21.96 -6.96
N HIS A 40 3.06 -21.32 -7.95
CA HIS A 40 2.97 -19.88 -8.15
C HIS A 40 1.59 -19.43 -8.65
N VAL A 41 0.81 -20.32 -9.26
CA VAL A 41 -0.54 -19.99 -9.77
C VAL A 41 -1.65 -20.51 -8.89
N GLU A 42 -1.33 -20.93 -7.67
CA GLU A 42 -2.35 -21.30 -6.68
C GLU A 42 -3.36 -20.15 -6.51
N PRO A 43 -4.68 -20.41 -6.64
CA PRO A 43 -5.68 -19.34 -6.65
C PRO A 43 -5.65 -18.45 -5.40
N SER A 44 -5.31 -19.02 -4.25
CA SER A 44 -5.19 -18.29 -2.99
C SER A 44 -4.00 -17.32 -2.98
N HIS A 45 -2.88 -17.70 -3.60
CA HIS A 45 -1.70 -16.86 -3.73
C HIS A 45 -1.93 -15.69 -4.70
N LEU A 46 -2.46 -15.99 -5.89
CA LEU A 46 -2.76 -14.96 -6.89
C LEU A 46 -3.82 -13.97 -6.40
N ARG A 47 -4.84 -14.44 -5.67
CA ARG A 47 -5.88 -13.56 -5.10
C ARG A 47 -5.30 -12.60 -4.07
N LEU A 48 -4.44 -13.09 -3.17
CA LEU A 48 -3.81 -12.25 -2.17
C LEU A 48 -2.92 -11.16 -2.79
N MET A 49 -2.17 -11.47 -3.85
CA MET A 49 -1.39 -10.46 -4.57
C MET A 49 -2.27 -9.43 -5.28
N GLN A 50 -3.42 -9.84 -5.83
CA GLN A 50 -4.39 -8.91 -6.43
C GLN A 50 -5.00 -8.00 -5.36
N ASP A 51 -5.43 -8.56 -4.23
CA ASP A 51 -5.97 -7.80 -3.10
C ASP A 51 -4.92 -6.80 -2.57
N CYS A 52 -3.65 -7.21 -2.50
CA CYS A 52 -2.53 -6.36 -2.10
C CYS A 52 -2.30 -5.21 -3.09
N ALA A 53 -2.34 -5.48 -4.40
CA ALA A 53 -2.23 -4.45 -5.41
C ALA A 53 -3.37 -3.41 -5.30
N GLU A 54 -4.61 -3.86 -5.19
CA GLU A 54 -5.80 -3.01 -5.14
C GLU A 54 -5.84 -2.12 -3.89
N ILE A 55 -5.55 -2.69 -2.71
CA ILE A 55 -5.53 -1.90 -1.47
C ILE A 55 -4.37 -0.90 -1.46
N CYS A 56 -3.22 -1.25 -2.05
CA CYS A 56 -2.09 -0.35 -2.18
C CYS A 56 -2.41 0.83 -3.10
N GLU A 57 -3.07 0.60 -4.23
CA GLU A 57 -3.56 1.67 -5.11
C GLU A 57 -4.52 2.61 -4.38
N THR A 58 -5.54 2.02 -3.73
CA THR A 58 -6.53 2.75 -2.95
C THR A 58 -5.86 3.61 -1.87
N THR A 59 -4.90 3.02 -1.14
CA THR A 59 -4.15 3.70 -0.08
C THR A 59 -3.34 4.87 -0.63
N GLY A 60 -2.54 4.65 -1.66
CA GLY A 60 -1.68 5.67 -2.24
C GLY A 60 -2.49 6.88 -2.70
N THR A 61 -3.58 6.65 -3.45
CA THR A 61 -4.42 7.76 -3.90
C THR A 61 -5.10 8.50 -2.75
N MET A 62 -5.53 7.79 -1.68
CA MET A 62 -6.19 8.40 -0.51
C MET A 62 -5.25 9.29 0.29
N LEU A 63 -3.99 8.88 0.44
CA LEU A 63 -2.97 9.65 1.15
C LEU A 63 -2.59 10.92 0.39
N LEU A 64 -2.45 10.87 -0.93
CA LEU A 64 -2.10 12.05 -1.73
C LEU A 64 -3.17 13.16 -1.65
N ARG A 65 -4.44 12.80 -1.47
CA ARG A 65 -5.54 13.76 -1.23
C ARG A 65 -5.82 14.05 0.26
N SER A 66 -4.91 13.64 1.14
CA SER A 66 -5.01 13.81 2.61
C SER A 66 -6.37 13.38 3.18
N SER A 67 -6.88 12.24 2.74
CA SER A 67 -8.17 11.72 3.16
C SER A 67 -8.24 11.57 4.69
N PRO A 68 -9.31 12.03 5.37
CA PRO A 68 -9.46 11.87 6.82
C PRO A 68 -9.67 10.41 7.24
N GLN A 69 -9.95 9.51 6.29
CA GLN A 69 -10.05 8.06 6.49
C GLN A 69 -8.67 7.36 6.41
N HIS A 70 -7.56 8.11 6.37
CA HIS A 70 -6.21 7.56 6.23
C HIS A 70 -5.93 6.42 7.23
N ASN A 71 -6.38 6.54 8.49
CA ASN A 71 -6.13 5.50 9.51
C ASN A 71 -6.73 4.14 9.15
N GLN A 72 -7.97 4.13 8.66
CA GLN A 72 -8.67 2.89 8.32
C GLN A 72 -8.02 2.22 7.10
N VAL A 73 -7.78 3.00 6.03
CA VAL A 73 -7.23 2.46 4.79
C VAL A 73 -5.78 1.99 4.97
N THR A 74 -4.95 2.73 5.70
CA THR A 74 -3.56 2.32 5.95
C THR A 74 -3.45 1.15 6.91
N ALA A 75 -4.35 1.01 7.89
CA ALA A 75 -4.40 -0.19 8.73
C ALA A 75 -4.75 -1.44 7.91
N ALA A 76 -5.73 -1.35 7.00
CA ALA A 76 -6.10 -2.44 6.11
C ALA A 76 -4.96 -2.79 5.15
N CYS A 77 -4.34 -1.78 4.54
CA CYS A 77 -3.19 -1.94 3.65
C CYS A 77 -2.03 -2.64 4.36
N ALA A 78 -1.68 -2.19 5.57
CA ALA A 78 -0.63 -2.81 6.36
C ALA A 78 -0.88 -4.31 6.62
N SER A 79 -2.11 -4.66 7.00
CA SER A 79 -2.50 -6.07 7.24
C SER A 79 -2.38 -6.92 5.98
N ILE A 80 -2.88 -6.44 4.84
CA ILE A 80 -2.84 -7.18 3.57
C ILE A 80 -1.40 -7.30 3.05
N CYS A 81 -0.60 -6.23 3.12
CA CYS A 81 0.81 -6.27 2.73
C CYS A 81 1.61 -7.26 3.59
N GLU A 82 1.34 -7.33 4.90
CA GLU A 82 1.98 -8.28 5.80
C GLU A 82 1.64 -9.74 5.41
N LEU A 83 0.37 -10.02 5.11
CA LEU A 83 -0.05 -11.33 4.61
C LEU A 83 0.58 -11.66 3.26
N CYS A 84 0.61 -10.70 2.33
CA CYS A 84 1.18 -10.88 1.01
C CYS A 84 2.69 -11.19 1.11
N ALA A 85 3.43 -10.43 1.93
CA ALA A 85 4.85 -10.67 2.17
C ALA A 85 5.13 -12.09 2.67
N GLN A 86 4.43 -12.53 3.72
CA GLN A 86 4.57 -13.88 4.26
C GLN A 86 4.26 -14.96 3.22
N ASN A 87 3.28 -14.71 2.34
CA ASN A 87 2.91 -15.66 1.31
C ASN A 87 3.97 -15.75 0.20
N CYS A 88 4.54 -14.60 -0.21
CA CYS A 88 5.63 -14.53 -1.19
C CYS A 88 6.94 -15.15 -0.67
N GLU A 89 7.24 -15.03 0.64
CA GLU A 89 8.45 -15.61 1.27
C GLU A 89 8.52 -17.14 1.19
N ARG A 90 7.39 -17.81 0.95
CA ARG A 90 7.34 -19.28 0.78
C ARG A 90 8.07 -19.77 -0.47
N PHE A 91 8.27 -18.90 -1.46
CA PHE A 91 8.90 -19.23 -2.74
C PHE A 91 10.41 -18.99 -2.68
N THR A 92 11.10 -19.82 -1.89
CA THR A 92 12.55 -19.71 -1.71
C THR A 92 13.31 -19.92 -3.03
N GLY A 93 14.30 -19.08 -3.30
CA GLY A 93 15.10 -19.16 -4.53
C GLY A 93 14.52 -18.41 -5.73
N ASP A 94 13.33 -17.82 -5.59
CA ASP A 94 12.73 -16.96 -6.60
C ASP A 94 12.98 -15.47 -6.27
N ALA A 95 13.81 -14.83 -7.09
CA ALA A 95 14.22 -13.44 -6.87
C ALA A 95 13.07 -12.45 -7.00
N GLN A 96 12.10 -12.71 -7.88
CA GLN A 96 10.93 -11.84 -8.06
C GLN A 96 10.00 -11.94 -6.86
N MET A 97 9.77 -13.16 -6.36
CA MET A 97 8.97 -13.38 -5.15
C MET A 97 9.61 -12.74 -3.92
N LYS A 98 10.94 -12.83 -3.79
CA LYS A 98 11.68 -12.13 -2.74
C LYS A 98 11.52 -10.61 -2.85
N ALA A 99 11.64 -10.04 -4.05
CA ALA A 99 11.49 -8.60 -4.24
C ALA A 99 10.07 -8.13 -3.88
N CYS A 100 9.04 -8.90 -4.27
CA CYS A 100 7.65 -8.65 -3.90
C CYS A 100 7.46 -8.66 -2.38
N ALA A 101 7.99 -9.67 -1.69
CA ALA A 101 7.93 -9.75 -0.24
C ALA A 101 8.61 -8.55 0.45
N ASP A 102 9.83 -8.21 0.02
CA ASP A 102 10.59 -7.11 0.60
C ASP A 102 9.86 -5.76 0.45
N GLU A 103 9.21 -5.52 -0.69
CA GLU A 103 8.45 -4.28 -0.91
C GLU A 103 7.13 -4.27 -0.13
N CYS A 104 6.44 -5.41 -0.03
CA CYS A 104 5.26 -5.56 0.83
C CYS A 104 5.59 -5.25 2.30
N ARG A 105 6.74 -5.71 2.81
CA ARG A 105 7.22 -5.39 4.17
C ARG A 105 7.42 -3.90 4.37
N ARG A 106 8.04 -3.22 3.41
CA ARG A 106 8.27 -1.76 3.46
C ARG A 106 6.95 -1.00 3.46
N CYS A 107 6.03 -1.37 2.57
CA CYS A 107 4.71 -0.74 2.50
C CYS A 107 3.92 -0.97 3.80
N ALA A 108 3.95 -2.20 4.35
CA ALA A 108 3.29 -2.50 5.62
C ALA A 108 3.81 -1.62 6.76
N ALA A 109 5.14 -1.51 6.89
CA ALA A 109 5.76 -0.68 7.93
C ALA A 109 5.42 0.81 7.80
N ALA A 110 5.43 1.36 6.58
CA ALA A 110 5.05 2.75 6.33
C ALA A 110 3.56 2.99 6.64
N CYS A 111 2.69 2.09 6.20
CA CYS A 111 1.26 2.17 6.46
C CYS A 111 0.94 2.09 7.95
N GLN A 112 1.63 1.24 8.72
CA GLN A 112 1.45 1.15 10.17
C GLN A 112 1.75 2.48 10.88
N GLN A 113 2.77 3.22 10.42
CA GLN A 113 3.09 4.54 10.99
C GLN A 113 1.97 5.54 10.74
N VAL A 114 1.46 5.60 9.49
CA VAL A 114 0.37 6.50 9.13
C VAL A 114 -0.96 6.12 9.80
N ALA A 115 -1.21 4.83 10.01
CA ALA A 115 -2.43 4.32 10.65
C ALA A 115 -2.60 4.80 12.11
N GLN A 116 -1.49 5.11 12.78
CA GLN A 116 -1.45 5.57 14.17
C GLN A 116 -1.50 7.10 14.29
N MET A 117 -1.44 7.82 13.17
CA MET A 117 -1.49 9.28 13.19
C MET A 117 -2.89 9.75 13.61
N ARG A 118 -2.96 10.78 14.46
CA ARG A 118 -4.27 11.33 14.85
C ARG A 118 -4.96 11.95 13.63
N PRO A 119 -6.22 11.59 13.34
CA PRO A 119 -6.99 12.29 12.32
C PRO A 119 -7.21 13.72 12.84
N GLY A 120 -6.54 14.69 12.21
CA GLY A 120 -6.57 16.10 12.64
C GLY A 120 -5.23 16.82 12.72
N GLY A 121 -4.09 16.16 12.48
CA GLY A 121 -2.79 16.85 12.31
C GLY A 121 -2.55 17.46 10.93
N ALA A 122 -3.40 17.10 9.95
CA ALA A 122 -3.36 17.57 8.55
C ALA A 122 -4.60 18.38 8.17
N ALA A 123 -5.25 19.03 9.15
CA ALA A 123 -6.26 20.02 8.85
C ALA A 123 -5.57 21.29 8.32
N GLY A 124 -5.38 21.36 7.00
CA GLY A 124 -5.63 22.62 6.31
C GLY A 124 -7.07 23.00 6.66
N GLY A 125 -7.24 23.82 7.70
CA GLY A 125 -8.53 24.09 8.29
C GLY A 125 -9.47 24.70 7.26
N HIS A 126 -10.66 24.13 7.12
CA HIS A 126 -11.91 24.80 6.76
C HIS A 126 -13.03 23.94 7.37
N HIS A 127 -13.40 24.25 8.61
CA HIS A 127 -14.72 23.93 9.14
C HIS A 127 -15.46 25.25 9.27
N SER A 128 -16.43 25.45 8.39
CA SER A 128 -17.64 26.28 8.56
C SER A 128 -18.42 26.17 7.26
N VAL A 129 -19.49 25.38 7.26
CA VAL A 129 -20.62 25.61 6.34
C VAL A 129 -21.87 25.63 7.22
N PRO A 130 -22.76 26.62 7.07
CA PRO A 130 -24.00 26.73 7.84
C PRO A 130 -24.97 25.58 7.57
#